data_AF-A0A939AA06-F1
#
_entry.id   AF-A0A939AA06-F1
#
_cell.length_a   1.000
_cell.length_b   1.000
_cell.length_c   1.000
_cell.angle_alpha   90.00
_cell.angle_beta   90.00
_cell.angle_gamma   90.00
#
_symmetry.space_group_name_H-M   'P 1'
#
loop_
_entity.id
_entity.type
_entity.pdbx_description
1 polymer ?
#
loop_
_entity_poly.entity_id
_entity_poly.type
_entity_poly.pdbx_seq_one_letter_code
_entity_poly.pdbx_strand_id
1 'polypeptide(L)'
;MQTRCPHCEKPIEPGAILCMNCGSYVVKVEEKQRRWHLFAIPAVMVVALAGLLLYMELRISEVETRRQAEMEEQRALDPARKRQLEEDEAERQRIVQRREQIDKEKRRRERIRKLNEVWKAMPTADKLTYLQRQLDRARGRIGALKGASESEATQDLMKFLEKLDAKVGVVVTFIDAKQLDQARGVIEGVIKELDDIAPEPPGTQIPALPIDGGSSATVTTGAIGDDDDEEIDVDKLKAPELPEASRPSN
;
A
#
# COMPACT_ATOMS: atom_id res chain seq x y z
N MET A 1 79.81 -57.82 50.69
CA MET A 1 78.80 -58.90 50.85
C MET A 1 78.41 -59.36 49.46
N GLN A 2 78.66 -60.61 49.08
CA GLN A 2 78.28 -61.13 47.75
C GLN A 2 76.80 -61.53 47.78
N THR A 3 75.99 -60.96 46.89
CA THR A 3 74.58 -61.30 46.72
C THR A 3 74.47 -62.61 45.94
N ARG A 4 73.77 -63.60 46.49
CA ARG A 4 73.51 -64.90 45.85
C ARG A 4 72.07 -64.97 45.32
N CYS A 5 71.86 -65.76 44.28
CA CYS A 5 70.53 -66.00 43.72
C CYS A 5 69.65 -66.76 44.72
N PRO A 6 68.42 -66.31 45.02
CA PRO A 6 67.52 -67.03 45.92
C PRO A 6 67.00 -68.36 45.32
N HIS A 7 67.12 -68.58 44.01
CA HIS A 7 66.63 -69.79 43.34
C HIS A 7 67.70 -70.83 43.05
N CYS A 8 68.90 -70.42 42.64
CA CYS A 8 69.97 -71.36 42.27
C CYS A 8 71.24 -71.20 43.11
N GLU A 9 71.22 -70.29 44.11
CA GLU A 9 72.30 -70.02 45.08
C GLU A 9 73.66 -69.59 44.50
N LYS A 10 73.76 -69.47 43.16
CA LYS A 10 74.96 -69.00 42.48
C LYS A 10 75.19 -67.49 42.73
N PRO A 11 76.46 -67.04 42.78
CA PRO A 11 76.77 -65.63 42.97
C PRO A 11 76.27 -64.80 41.79
N ILE A 12 75.71 -63.63 42.07
CA ILE A 12 75.22 -62.69 41.06
C ILE A 12 76.02 -61.39 41.17
N GLU A 13 76.30 -60.78 40.02
CA GLU A 13 76.92 -59.47 39.96
C GLU A 13 76.06 -58.40 40.64
N PRO A 14 76.67 -57.49 41.42
CA PRO A 14 75.92 -56.44 42.12
C PRO A 14 75.21 -55.54 41.11
N GLY A 15 73.87 -55.45 41.23
CA GLY A 15 73.01 -54.65 40.36
C GLY A 15 72.31 -55.40 39.22
N ALA A 16 72.56 -56.70 39.04
CA ALA A 16 71.87 -57.47 38.01
C ALA A 16 70.38 -57.71 38.34
N ILE A 17 69.49 -57.38 37.38
CA ILE A 17 68.03 -57.51 37.53
C ILE A 17 67.58 -58.97 37.35
N LEU A 18 68.34 -59.76 36.59
CA LEU A 18 68.05 -61.15 36.26
C LEU A 18 69.25 -62.05 36.59
N CYS A 19 69.02 -63.26 37.08
CA CYS A 19 70.07 -64.24 37.24
C CYS A 19 70.38 -64.87 35.88
N MET A 20 71.60 -64.68 35.36
CA MET A 20 71.99 -65.25 34.06
C MET A 20 72.10 -66.78 34.05
N ASN A 21 72.07 -67.42 35.23
CA ASN A 21 72.22 -68.87 35.34
C ASN A 21 70.88 -69.62 35.31
N CYS A 22 69.86 -69.09 35.98
CA CYS A 22 68.52 -69.73 36.03
C CYS A 22 67.42 -68.88 35.41
N GLY A 23 67.73 -67.68 34.92
CA GLY A 23 66.77 -66.79 34.27
C GLY A 23 65.76 -66.11 35.20
N SER A 24 65.83 -66.33 36.52
CA SER A 24 64.88 -65.73 37.46
C SER A 24 65.20 -64.26 37.75
N TYR A 25 64.18 -63.42 37.84
CA TYR A 25 64.30 -62.02 38.28
C TYR A 25 64.73 -61.97 39.76
N VAL A 26 65.78 -61.21 40.05
CA VAL A 26 66.42 -61.13 41.38
C VAL A 26 65.99 -59.86 42.10
N VAL A 27 65.65 -58.82 41.32
CA VAL A 27 65.14 -57.56 41.86
C VAL A 27 63.62 -57.67 41.97
N LYS A 28 63.10 -57.63 43.20
CA LYS A 28 61.69 -57.29 43.43
C LYS A 28 61.51 -55.84 42.98
N VAL A 29 61.05 -55.64 41.75
CA VAL A 29 60.61 -54.33 41.29
C VAL A 29 59.49 -53.92 42.25
N GLU A 30 59.68 -52.83 42.99
CA GLU A 30 58.66 -52.31 43.91
C GLU A 30 57.39 -51.99 43.10
N GLU A 31 56.45 -52.92 43.13
CA GLU A 31 55.16 -52.90 42.43
C GLU A 31 54.23 -51.76 42.91
N LYS A 32 54.69 -50.97 43.89
CA LYS A 32 53.93 -49.93 44.60
C LYS A 32 53.65 -48.70 43.73
N GLN A 33 54.52 -48.39 42.77
CA GLN A 33 54.37 -47.20 41.91
C GLN A 33 53.35 -47.40 40.78
N ARG A 34 53.09 -48.65 40.35
CA ARG A 34 52.10 -48.95 39.28
C ARG A 34 50.65 -48.83 39.76
N ARG A 35 50.41 -48.99 41.06
CA ARG A 35 49.06 -48.93 41.66
C ARG A 35 48.49 -47.50 41.67
N TRP A 36 49.33 -46.47 41.80
CA TRP A 36 48.87 -45.09 41.86
C TRP A 36 48.38 -44.57 40.50
N HIS A 37 49.07 -44.91 39.41
CA HIS A 37 48.65 -44.49 38.05
C HIS A 37 47.31 -45.11 37.63
N LEU A 38 47.00 -46.33 38.10
CA LEU A 38 45.72 -46.99 37.83
C LEU A 38 44.51 -46.23 38.40
N PHE A 39 44.69 -45.38 39.42
CA PHE A 39 43.62 -44.57 39.99
C PHE A 39 43.71 -43.09 39.60
N ALA A 40 44.92 -42.54 39.51
CA ALA A 40 45.11 -41.12 39.21
C ALA A 40 44.72 -40.76 37.75
N ILE A 41 45.07 -41.60 36.77
CA ILE A 41 44.77 -41.34 35.36
C ILE A 41 43.25 -41.31 35.09
N PRO A 42 42.44 -42.31 35.52
CA PRO A 42 41.00 -42.25 35.31
C PRO A 42 40.35 -41.09 36.05
N ALA A 43 40.84 -40.72 37.25
CA ALA A 43 40.30 -39.57 37.98
C ALA A 43 40.49 -38.25 37.21
N VAL A 44 41.69 -38.01 36.65
CA VAL A 44 41.96 -36.81 35.84
C VAL A 44 41.15 -36.81 34.55
N MET A 45 41.01 -37.97 33.89
CA MET A 45 40.19 -38.10 32.69
C MET A 45 38.71 -37.80 32.96
N VAL A 46 38.17 -38.25 34.09
CA VAL A 46 36.78 -37.97 34.50
C VAL A 46 36.58 -36.47 34.74
N VAL A 47 37.52 -35.80 35.41
CA VAL A 47 37.45 -34.34 35.65
C VAL A 47 37.55 -33.58 34.32
N ALA A 48 38.46 -33.98 33.43
CA ALA A 48 38.60 -33.35 32.11
C ALA A 48 37.34 -33.53 31.25
N LEU A 49 36.76 -34.73 31.24
CA LEU A 49 35.50 -35.01 30.53
C LEU A 49 34.33 -34.22 31.12
N ALA A 50 34.20 -34.16 32.45
CA ALA A 50 33.15 -33.37 33.10
C ALA A 50 33.29 -31.87 32.80
N GLY A 51 34.52 -31.34 32.83
CA GLY A 51 34.78 -29.96 32.44
C GLY A 51 34.47 -29.68 30.97
N LEU A 52 34.77 -30.62 30.07
CA LEU A 52 34.46 -30.48 28.64
C LEU A 52 32.95 -30.55 28.38
N LEU A 53 32.22 -31.42 29.08
CA LEU A 53 30.75 -31.49 28.98
C LEU A 53 30.09 -30.20 29.47
N LEU A 54 30.49 -29.69 30.64
CA LEU A 54 30.01 -28.40 31.16
C LEU A 54 30.32 -27.24 30.20
N TYR A 55 31.53 -27.23 29.61
CA TYR A 55 31.91 -26.23 28.62
C TYR A 55 31.03 -26.30 27.36
N MET A 56 30.73 -27.50 26.87
CA MET A 56 29.86 -27.69 25.70
C MET A 56 28.41 -27.29 25.99
N GLU A 57 27.86 -27.61 27.16
CA GLU A 57 26.51 -27.19 27.58
C GLU A 57 26.38 -25.66 27.63
N LEU A 58 27.38 -24.97 28.21
CA LEU A 58 27.41 -23.50 28.23
C LEU A 58 27.43 -22.93 26.82
N ARG A 59 28.26 -23.48 25.91
CA ARG A 59 28.35 -22.99 24.53
C ARG A 59 27.08 -23.27 23.72
N ILE A 60 26.42 -24.41 23.95
CA ILE A 60 25.16 -24.74 23.29
C ILE A 60 24.06 -23.75 23.71
N SER A 61 23.94 -23.46 25.01
CA SER A 61 22.95 -22.48 25.49
C SER A 61 23.17 -21.06 24.94
N GLU A 62 24.41 -20.61 24.82
CA GLU A 62 24.73 -19.31 24.18
C GLU A 62 24.35 -19.27 22.69
N VAL A 63 24.56 -20.37 21.97
CA VAL A 63 24.22 -20.45 20.54
C VAL A 63 22.70 -20.52 20.35
N GLU A 64 21.99 -21.27 21.20
CA GLU A 64 20.53 -21.36 21.14
C GLU A 64 19.87 -20.02 21.44
N THR A 65 20.35 -19.27 22.43
CA THR A 65 19.82 -17.94 22.76
C THR A 65 20.06 -16.94 21.64
N ARG A 66 21.25 -16.94 21.01
CA ARG A 66 21.52 -16.12 19.81
C ARG A 66 20.61 -16.48 18.63
N ARG A 67 20.43 -17.77 18.36
CA ARG A 67 19.53 -18.22 17.29
C ARG A 67 18.07 -17.86 17.57
N GLN A 68 17.64 -17.90 18.83
CA GLN A 68 16.30 -17.46 19.21
C GLN A 68 16.13 -15.95 19.02
N ALA A 69 17.12 -15.15 19.41
CA ALA A 69 17.09 -13.70 19.21
C ALA A 69 17.05 -13.32 17.72
N GLU A 70 17.85 -13.98 16.87
CA GLU A 70 17.85 -13.76 15.42
C GLU A 70 16.51 -14.16 14.77
N MET A 71 15.91 -15.27 15.21
CA MET A 71 14.59 -15.69 14.72
C MET A 71 13.47 -14.75 15.18
N GLU A 72 13.55 -14.22 16.40
CA GLU A 72 12.59 -13.24 16.91
C GLU A 72 12.72 -11.91 16.15
N GLU A 73 13.94 -11.46 15.87
CA GLU A 73 14.21 -10.28 15.06
C GLU A 73 13.70 -10.44 13.63
N GLN A 74 13.94 -11.58 12.97
CA GLN A 74 13.38 -11.87 11.64
C GLN A 74 11.85 -11.92 11.65
N ARG A 75 11.26 -12.57 12.67
CA ARG A 75 9.80 -12.60 12.85
C ARG A 75 9.20 -11.23 13.16
N ALA A 76 9.97 -10.30 13.73
CA ALA A 76 9.54 -8.93 13.97
C ALA A 76 9.73 -8.04 12.73
N LEU A 77 10.74 -8.32 11.90
CA LEU A 77 11.00 -7.61 10.65
C LEU A 77 9.92 -7.89 9.59
N ASP A 78 9.46 -9.13 9.48
CA ASP A 78 8.42 -9.56 8.53
C ASP A 78 7.10 -8.77 8.66
N PRO A 79 6.47 -8.62 9.85
CA PRO A 79 5.26 -7.85 10.00
C PRO A 79 5.49 -6.35 9.83
N ALA A 80 6.67 -5.83 10.20
CA ALA A 80 7.00 -4.42 9.96
C ALA A 80 7.11 -4.13 8.46
N ARG A 81 7.76 -5.00 7.70
CA ARG A 81 7.88 -4.90 6.24
C ARG A 81 6.52 -5.05 5.55
N LYS A 82 5.66 -5.95 6.03
CA LYS A 82 4.28 -6.08 5.52
C LYS A 82 3.47 -4.81 5.72
N ARG A 83 3.54 -4.19 6.91
CA ARG A 83 2.85 -2.92 7.19
C ARG A 83 3.36 -1.80 6.28
N GLN A 84 4.66 -1.72 6.04
CA GLN A 84 5.23 -0.74 5.09
C GLN A 84 4.71 -0.95 3.67
N LEU A 85 4.66 -2.20 3.19
CA LEU A 85 4.11 -2.51 1.87
C LEU A 85 2.62 -2.16 1.78
N GLU A 86 1.83 -2.47 2.80
CA GLU A 86 0.40 -2.10 2.86
C GLU A 86 0.21 -0.58 2.89
N GLU A 87 1.05 0.16 3.61
CA GLU A 87 1.01 1.63 3.66
C GLU A 87 1.40 2.25 2.30
N ASP A 88 2.46 1.75 1.66
CA ASP A 88 2.89 2.18 0.33
C ASP A 88 1.82 1.89 -0.73
N GLU A 89 1.16 0.73 -0.67
CA GLU A 89 0.05 0.40 -1.56
C GLU A 89 -1.15 1.31 -1.33
N ALA A 90 -1.50 1.59 -0.08
CA ALA A 90 -2.57 2.52 0.26
C ALA A 90 -2.25 3.96 -0.19
N GLU A 91 -0.99 4.39 -0.08
CA GLU A 91 -0.55 5.70 -0.57
C GLU A 91 -0.65 5.77 -2.10
N ARG A 92 -0.19 4.73 -2.82
CA ARG A 92 -0.32 4.66 -4.28
C ARG A 92 -1.78 4.74 -4.72
N GLN A 93 -2.68 4.02 -4.05
CA GLN A 93 -4.11 4.08 -4.35
C GLN A 93 -4.68 5.49 -4.11
N ARG A 94 -4.29 6.17 -3.03
CA ARG A 94 -4.70 7.56 -2.77
C ARG A 94 -4.20 8.53 -3.84
N ILE A 95 -2.98 8.33 -4.33
CA ILE A 95 -2.41 9.16 -5.41
C ILE A 95 -3.19 8.96 -6.70
N VAL A 96 -3.52 7.71 -7.07
CA VAL A 96 -4.30 7.40 -8.29
C VAL A 96 -5.70 8.02 -8.21
N GLN A 97 -6.41 7.83 -7.10
CA GLN A 97 -7.74 8.44 -6.90
C GLN A 97 -7.69 9.96 -6.96
N ARG A 98 -6.67 10.58 -6.36
CA ARG A 98 -6.49 12.04 -6.42
C ARG A 98 -6.24 12.52 -7.84
N ARG A 99 -5.43 11.81 -8.64
CA ARG A 99 -5.20 12.15 -10.05
C ARG A 99 -6.48 12.07 -10.87
N GLU A 100 -7.25 11.01 -10.68
CA GLU A 100 -8.53 10.83 -11.38
C GLU A 100 -9.52 11.96 -11.03
N GLN A 101 -9.61 12.37 -9.77
CA GLN A 101 -10.44 13.50 -9.36
C GLN A 101 -9.99 14.81 -10.00
N ILE A 102 -8.67 15.07 -10.03
CA ILE A 102 -8.11 16.27 -10.67
C ILE A 102 -8.44 16.27 -12.17
N ASP A 103 -8.32 15.14 -12.85
CA ASP A 103 -8.59 15.06 -14.28
C ASP A 103 -10.09 15.18 -14.60
N LYS A 104 -10.96 14.59 -13.77
CA LYS A 104 -12.42 14.83 -13.84
C LYS A 104 -12.74 16.32 -13.66
N GLU A 105 -12.09 16.99 -12.71
CA GLU A 105 -12.31 18.42 -12.48
C GLU A 105 -11.77 19.27 -13.64
N LYS A 106 -10.59 18.96 -14.19
CA LYS A 106 -10.05 19.63 -15.39
C LYS A 106 -11.00 19.51 -16.57
N ARG A 107 -11.46 18.29 -16.89
CA ARG A 107 -12.44 18.05 -17.96
C ARG A 107 -13.73 18.84 -17.72
N ARG A 108 -14.19 18.91 -16.47
CA ARG A 108 -15.36 19.72 -16.10
C ARG A 108 -15.11 21.22 -16.33
N ARG A 109 -13.98 21.75 -15.90
CA ARG A 109 -13.61 23.17 -16.10
C ARG A 109 -13.46 23.50 -17.58
N GLU A 110 -12.87 22.61 -18.36
CA GLU A 110 -12.72 22.79 -19.81
C GLU A 110 -14.08 22.79 -20.52
N ARG A 111 -15.00 21.89 -20.16
CA ARG A 111 -16.38 21.92 -20.67
C ARG A 111 -17.08 23.25 -20.36
N ILE A 112 -16.98 23.73 -19.12
CA ILE A 112 -17.55 25.03 -18.74
C ILE A 112 -16.91 26.19 -19.53
N ARG A 113 -15.60 26.13 -19.74
CA ARG A 113 -14.88 27.13 -20.55
C ARG A 113 -15.40 27.14 -21.99
N LYS A 114 -15.47 25.98 -22.64
CA LYS A 114 -15.99 25.84 -24.01
C LYS A 114 -17.44 26.32 -24.11
N LEU A 115 -18.30 25.95 -23.17
CA LEU A 115 -19.69 26.44 -23.11
C LEU A 115 -19.76 27.96 -22.96
N ASN A 116 -18.88 28.57 -22.15
CA ASN A 116 -18.82 30.02 -22.01
C ASN A 116 -18.29 30.72 -23.27
N GLU A 117 -17.34 30.12 -23.98
CA GLU A 117 -16.87 30.63 -25.27
C GLU A 117 -17.98 30.60 -26.33
N VAL A 118 -18.70 29.47 -26.44
CA VAL A 118 -19.89 29.33 -27.31
C VAL A 118 -20.98 30.34 -26.93
N TRP A 119 -21.29 30.48 -25.64
CA TRP A 119 -22.26 31.46 -25.17
C TRP A 119 -21.87 32.89 -25.57
N LYS A 120 -20.59 33.27 -25.42
CA LYS A 120 -20.14 34.60 -25.82
C LYS A 120 -20.27 34.83 -27.33
N ALA A 121 -19.96 33.82 -28.14
CA ALA A 121 -20.05 33.87 -29.60
C ALA A 121 -21.49 33.80 -30.14
N MET A 122 -22.45 33.32 -29.34
CA MET A 122 -23.83 33.11 -29.77
C MET A 122 -24.58 34.44 -30.04
N PRO A 123 -25.32 34.55 -31.15
CA PRO A 123 -26.21 35.68 -31.42
C PRO A 123 -27.26 35.89 -30.33
N THR A 124 -27.66 37.13 -30.10
CA THR A 124 -28.67 37.49 -29.08
C THR A 124 -30.01 36.76 -29.29
N ALA A 125 -30.42 36.55 -30.55
CA ALA A 125 -31.66 35.83 -30.87
C ALA A 125 -31.60 34.35 -30.46
N ASP A 126 -30.44 33.71 -30.63
CA ASP A 126 -30.24 32.31 -30.27
C ASP A 126 -30.14 32.14 -28.74
N LYS A 127 -29.50 33.10 -28.04
CA LYS A 127 -29.47 33.15 -26.58
C LYS A 127 -30.86 33.25 -25.98
N LEU A 128 -31.71 34.11 -26.54
CA LEU A 128 -33.11 34.25 -26.14
C LEU A 128 -33.86 32.94 -26.34
N THR A 129 -33.75 32.34 -27.53
CA THR A 129 -34.38 31.05 -27.83
C THR A 129 -33.93 29.95 -26.87
N TYR A 130 -32.63 29.89 -26.57
CA TYR A 130 -32.08 28.94 -25.61
C TYR A 130 -32.62 29.16 -24.19
N LEU A 131 -32.59 30.40 -23.69
CA LEU A 131 -33.10 30.73 -22.36
C LEU A 131 -34.59 30.43 -22.24
N GLN A 132 -35.36 30.72 -23.29
CA GLN A 132 -36.79 30.45 -23.32
C GLN A 132 -37.08 28.94 -23.27
N ARG A 133 -36.33 28.11 -24.02
CA ARG A 133 -36.43 26.64 -23.92
C ARG A 133 -36.01 26.09 -22.56
N GLN A 134 -35.02 26.69 -21.91
CA GLN A 134 -34.60 26.30 -20.55
C GLN A 134 -35.68 26.69 -19.52
N LEU A 135 -36.26 27.87 -19.69
CA LEU A 135 -37.35 28.38 -18.87
C LEU A 135 -38.60 27.49 -18.96
N ASP A 136 -39.00 27.11 -20.18
CA ASP A 136 -40.15 26.25 -20.40
C ASP A 136 -39.95 24.86 -19.78
N ARG A 137 -38.72 24.33 -19.83
CA ARG A 137 -38.38 23.07 -19.16
C ARG A 137 -38.41 23.19 -17.64
N ALA A 138 -37.84 24.25 -17.07
CA ALA A 138 -37.90 24.50 -15.63
C ALA A 138 -39.37 24.62 -15.17
N ARG A 139 -40.21 25.38 -15.89
CA ARG A 139 -41.65 25.49 -15.62
C ARG A 139 -42.37 24.15 -15.74
N GLY A 140 -42.08 23.38 -16.79
CA GLY A 140 -42.67 22.06 -16.98
C GLY A 140 -42.34 21.11 -15.82
N ARG A 141 -41.08 21.12 -15.34
CA ARG A 141 -40.65 20.30 -14.20
C ARG A 141 -41.25 20.77 -12.89
N ILE A 142 -41.28 22.06 -12.62
CA ILE A 142 -41.94 22.62 -11.43
C ILE A 142 -43.43 22.25 -11.45
N GLY A 143 -44.10 22.39 -12.59
CA GLY A 143 -45.51 22.02 -12.76
C GLY A 143 -45.77 20.53 -12.57
N ALA A 144 -44.91 19.66 -13.14
CA ALA A 144 -45.01 18.22 -12.97
C ALA A 144 -44.79 17.80 -11.51
N LEU A 145 -43.78 18.38 -10.85
CA LEU A 145 -43.53 18.17 -9.43
C LEU A 145 -44.70 18.66 -8.58
N LYS A 146 -45.28 19.82 -8.91
CA LYS A 146 -46.45 20.36 -8.22
C LYS A 146 -47.65 19.41 -8.34
N GLY A 147 -47.93 18.93 -9.55
CA GLY A 147 -49.01 17.97 -9.81
C GLY A 147 -48.81 16.61 -9.14
N ALA A 148 -47.58 16.11 -9.07
CA ALA A 148 -47.24 14.88 -8.33
C ALA A 148 -47.25 15.10 -6.80
N SER A 149 -46.95 16.32 -6.35
CA SER A 149 -46.86 16.67 -4.93
C SER A 149 -48.24 16.84 -4.27
N GLU A 150 -49.28 17.19 -5.04
CA GLU A 150 -50.64 17.33 -4.51
C GLU A 150 -51.23 16.00 -3.98
N SER A 151 -50.70 14.85 -4.38
CA SER A 151 -51.12 13.54 -3.87
C SER A 151 -50.35 13.05 -2.63
N GLU A 152 -49.10 13.50 -2.39
CA GLU A 152 -48.22 12.90 -1.36
C GLU A 152 -47.25 13.85 -0.63
N ALA A 153 -47.22 15.16 -0.93
CA ALA A 153 -46.11 16.02 -0.46
C ALA A 153 -46.31 16.76 0.85
N THR A 154 -45.17 17.00 1.51
CA THR A 154 -45.03 17.88 2.68
C THR A 154 -45.15 19.36 2.29
N GLN A 155 -45.70 20.16 3.19
CA GLN A 155 -45.89 21.61 3.03
C GLN A 155 -44.59 22.36 2.66
N ASP A 156 -43.44 21.80 3.03
CA ASP A 156 -42.11 22.34 2.72
C ASP A 156 -41.73 22.18 1.23
N LEU A 157 -42.13 21.07 0.59
CA LEU A 157 -41.89 20.88 -0.84
C LEU A 157 -42.70 21.91 -1.66
N MET A 158 -43.94 22.19 -1.27
CA MET A 158 -44.77 23.20 -1.92
C MET A 158 -44.18 24.60 -1.79
N LYS A 159 -43.73 25.00 -0.60
CA LYS A 159 -43.03 26.29 -0.39
C LYS A 159 -41.75 26.38 -1.22
N PHE A 160 -41.03 25.27 -1.36
CA PHE A 160 -39.82 25.21 -2.16
C PHE A 160 -40.13 25.38 -3.67
N LEU A 161 -41.15 24.68 -4.19
CA LEU A 161 -41.58 24.80 -5.58
C LEU A 161 -42.09 26.21 -5.90
N GLU A 162 -42.82 26.86 -4.99
CA GLU A 162 -43.21 28.27 -5.14
C GLU A 162 -42.01 29.21 -5.20
N LYS A 163 -40.98 28.96 -4.39
CA LYS A 163 -39.72 29.73 -4.43
C LYS A 163 -39.00 29.55 -5.77
N LEU A 164 -39.00 28.35 -6.33
CA LEU A 164 -38.44 28.11 -7.67
C LEU A 164 -39.24 28.79 -8.77
N ASP A 165 -40.57 28.74 -8.69
CA ASP A 165 -41.44 29.41 -9.66
C ASP A 165 -41.25 30.93 -9.63
N ALA A 166 -41.07 31.51 -8.44
CA ALA A 166 -40.70 32.92 -8.29
C ALA A 166 -39.35 33.25 -8.96
N LYS A 167 -38.32 32.40 -8.80
CA LYS A 167 -37.03 32.57 -9.49
C LYS A 167 -37.16 32.47 -11.01
N VAL A 168 -37.98 31.53 -11.51
CA VAL A 168 -38.33 31.43 -12.94
C VAL A 168 -39.03 32.71 -13.41
N GLY A 169 -39.92 33.30 -12.61
CA GLY A 169 -40.52 34.60 -12.87
C GLY A 169 -39.47 35.72 -13.02
N VAL A 170 -38.43 35.71 -12.18
CA VAL A 170 -37.31 36.65 -12.29
C VAL A 170 -36.47 36.43 -13.56
N VAL A 171 -36.35 35.19 -14.05
CA VAL A 171 -35.67 34.94 -15.34
C VAL A 171 -36.42 35.63 -16.49
N VAL A 172 -37.76 35.61 -16.47
CA VAL A 172 -38.57 36.31 -17.49
C VAL A 172 -38.29 37.80 -17.50
N THR A 173 -38.24 38.44 -16.32
CA THR A 173 -37.96 39.88 -16.24
C THR A 173 -36.55 40.22 -16.74
N PHE A 174 -35.56 39.36 -16.50
CA PHE A 174 -34.22 39.51 -17.07
C PHE A 174 -34.19 39.30 -18.59
N ILE A 175 -34.97 38.36 -19.13
CA ILE A 175 -35.12 38.14 -20.57
C ILE A 175 -35.73 39.39 -21.23
N ASP A 176 -36.81 39.93 -20.66
CA ASP A 176 -37.50 41.12 -21.16
C ASP A 176 -36.60 42.36 -21.11
N ALA A 177 -35.79 42.49 -20.05
CA ALA A 177 -34.79 43.55 -19.89
C ALA A 177 -33.52 43.33 -20.74
N LYS A 178 -33.45 42.26 -21.55
CA LYS A 178 -32.28 41.83 -22.33
C LYS A 178 -31.01 41.61 -21.49
N GLN A 179 -31.15 41.33 -20.19
CA GLN A 179 -30.06 41.01 -19.27
C GLN A 179 -29.74 39.51 -19.33
N LEU A 180 -29.31 39.03 -20.49
CA LEU A 180 -29.21 37.59 -20.81
C LEU A 180 -28.23 36.81 -19.94
N ASP A 181 -27.14 37.43 -19.50
CA ASP A 181 -26.16 36.76 -18.63
C ASP A 181 -26.71 36.57 -17.20
N GLN A 182 -27.53 37.51 -16.71
CA GLN A 182 -28.22 37.39 -15.42
C GLN A 182 -29.34 36.35 -15.52
N ALA A 183 -30.13 36.38 -16.61
CA ALA A 183 -31.13 35.37 -16.90
C ALA A 183 -30.53 33.95 -16.94
N ARG A 184 -29.37 33.80 -17.59
CA ARG A 184 -28.63 32.54 -17.65
C ARG A 184 -28.19 32.05 -16.26
N GLY A 185 -27.60 32.93 -15.46
CA GLY A 185 -27.15 32.55 -14.10
C GLY A 185 -28.29 32.08 -13.22
N VAL A 186 -29.45 32.75 -13.28
CA VAL A 186 -30.62 32.37 -12.48
C VAL A 186 -31.25 31.07 -12.98
N ILE A 187 -31.42 30.89 -14.30
CA ILE A 187 -32.03 29.66 -14.84
C ILE A 187 -31.14 28.43 -14.61
N GLU A 188 -29.81 28.55 -14.74
CA GLU A 188 -28.88 27.46 -14.42
C GLU A 188 -28.94 27.10 -12.93
N GLY A 189 -29.11 28.09 -12.05
CA GLY A 189 -29.34 27.85 -10.62
C GLY A 189 -30.64 27.11 -10.32
N VAL A 190 -31.74 27.50 -10.98
CA VAL A 190 -33.05 26.82 -10.85
C VAL A 190 -32.99 25.39 -11.33
N ILE A 191 -32.38 25.13 -12.49
CA ILE A 191 -32.25 23.78 -13.05
C ILE A 191 -31.44 22.89 -12.10
N LYS A 192 -30.33 23.40 -11.57
CA LYS A 192 -29.52 22.66 -10.60
C LYS A 192 -30.32 22.30 -9.34
N GLU A 193 -31.07 23.25 -8.79
CA GLU A 193 -31.94 23.02 -7.64
C GLU A 193 -33.06 22.00 -7.93
N LEU A 194 -33.55 21.93 -9.17
CA LEU A 194 -34.51 20.91 -9.61
C LEU A 194 -33.88 19.52 -9.77
N ASP A 195 -32.67 19.44 -10.31
CA ASP A 195 -31.92 18.18 -10.47
C ASP A 195 -31.55 17.53 -9.14
N ASP A 196 -31.29 18.33 -8.10
CA ASP A 196 -30.99 17.82 -6.76
C ASP A 196 -32.20 17.12 -6.10
N ILE A 197 -33.44 17.46 -6.49
CA ILE A 197 -34.69 16.93 -5.91
C ILE A 197 -35.26 15.80 -6.75
N ALA A 198 -35.25 15.98 -8.06
CA ALA A 198 -35.79 15.04 -9.01
C ALA A 198 -34.83 14.96 -10.19
N PRO A 199 -33.74 14.16 -10.08
CA PRO A 199 -32.80 13.99 -11.18
C PRO A 199 -33.55 13.47 -12.39
N GLU A 200 -33.31 14.07 -13.56
CA GLU A 200 -33.92 13.60 -14.79
C GLU A 200 -33.54 12.14 -15.04
N PRO A 201 -34.46 11.31 -15.55
CA PRO A 201 -34.13 9.95 -15.94
C PRO A 201 -33.01 9.99 -17.01
N PRO A 202 -32.05 9.04 -16.96
CA PRO A 202 -30.96 8.99 -17.91
C PRO A 202 -31.52 8.91 -19.34
N GLY A 203 -31.18 9.90 -20.17
CA GLY A 203 -31.68 10.01 -21.55
C GLY A 203 -32.47 11.29 -21.86
N THR A 204 -32.80 12.10 -20.85
CA THR A 204 -33.42 13.41 -21.07
C THR A 204 -32.34 14.39 -21.54
N GLN A 205 -32.26 14.62 -22.85
CA GLN A 205 -31.24 15.48 -23.44
C GLN A 205 -31.49 16.92 -23.01
N ILE A 206 -30.58 17.49 -22.22
CA ILE A 206 -30.41 18.94 -22.16
C ILE A 206 -30.04 19.34 -23.61
N PRO A 207 -30.81 20.22 -24.29
CA PRO A 207 -30.37 20.86 -25.51
C PRO A 207 -29.02 21.49 -25.19
N ALA A 208 -27.96 20.85 -25.67
CA ALA A 208 -26.66 21.46 -25.72
C ALA A 208 -26.82 22.79 -26.45
N LEU A 209 -26.07 23.81 -26.04
CA LEU A 209 -25.90 25.00 -26.86
C LEU A 209 -25.59 24.48 -28.28
N PRO A 210 -26.28 24.94 -29.35
CA PRO A 210 -25.98 24.48 -30.70
C PRO A 210 -24.49 24.72 -30.95
N ILE A 211 -23.73 23.64 -31.02
CA ILE A 211 -22.27 23.71 -31.13
C ILE A 211 -21.88 23.94 -32.60
N ASP A 212 -22.78 23.68 -33.55
CA ASP A 212 -22.48 23.79 -34.97
C ASP A 212 -23.50 24.65 -35.72
N GLY A 213 -22.97 25.66 -36.42
CA GLY A 213 -23.67 26.33 -37.49
C GLY A 213 -23.91 25.35 -38.63
N GLY A 214 -25.11 24.79 -38.70
CA GLY A 214 -25.58 24.02 -39.84
C GLY A 214 -25.73 22.53 -39.55
N SER A 215 -26.98 22.09 -39.66
CA SER A 215 -27.46 20.71 -39.63
C SER A 215 -27.64 20.07 -38.25
N SER A 216 -28.84 19.54 -38.10
CA SER A 216 -29.35 18.80 -36.95
C SER A 216 -28.45 17.61 -36.60
N ALA A 217 -27.56 17.79 -35.63
CA ALA A 217 -26.93 16.68 -34.91
C ALA A 217 -27.58 16.58 -33.52
N THR A 218 -28.46 15.59 -33.35
CA THR A 218 -28.83 15.06 -32.05
C THR A 218 -27.58 14.52 -31.37
N VAL A 219 -27.09 15.22 -30.34
CA VAL A 219 -26.11 14.66 -29.42
C VAL A 219 -26.85 13.70 -28.49
N THR A 220 -26.95 12.44 -28.90
CA THR A 220 -27.28 11.35 -28.00
C THR A 220 -26.21 11.27 -26.92
N THR A 221 -26.57 11.58 -25.68
CA THR A 221 -25.87 11.06 -24.50
C THR A 221 -26.16 9.56 -24.41
N GLY A 222 -25.48 8.79 -25.24
CA GLY A 222 -25.50 7.34 -25.25
C GLY A 222 -24.10 6.88 -25.60
N ALA A 223 -23.46 6.19 -24.64
CA ALA A 223 -22.15 5.54 -24.75
C ALA A 223 -21.02 6.46 -25.24
N ILE A 224 -20.20 6.96 -24.30
CA ILE A 224 -18.79 7.16 -24.62
C ILE A 224 -18.24 5.74 -24.73
N GLY A 225 -18.23 5.24 -25.96
CA GLY A 225 -17.54 4.01 -26.32
C GLY A 225 -16.07 4.14 -26.00
N ASP A 226 -15.54 3.05 -25.48
CA ASP A 226 -14.16 2.64 -25.60
C ASP A 226 -13.71 2.86 -27.05
N ASP A 227 -12.76 3.77 -27.27
CA ASP A 227 -11.90 3.85 -28.46
C ASP A 227 -10.95 5.04 -28.22
N ASP A 228 -9.84 4.74 -27.56
CA ASP A 228 -8.52 5.33 -27.76
C ASP A 228 -7.57 4.55 -26.85
N ASP A 229 -7.35 3.28 -27.19
CA ASP A 229 -6.15 2.54 -26.79
C ASP A 229 -4.95 3.21 -27.48
N GLU A 230 -4.50 4.35 -26.95
CA GLU A 230 -3.10 4.75 -27.12
C GLU A 230 -2.28 3.74 -26.33
N GLU A 231 -1.76 2.75 -27.05
CA GLU A 231 -0.70 1.84 -26.63
C GLU A 231 0.44 2.68 -26.05
N ILE A 232 0.47 2.80 -24.72
CA ILE A 232 1.56 3.45 -24.00
C ILE A 232 2.77 2.55 -24.16
N ASP A 233 3.67 2.96 -25.05
CA ASP A 233 5.00 2.41 -25.26
C ASP A 233 5.76 2.35 -23.92
N VAL A 234 5.74 1.19 -23.27
CA VAL A 234 6.27 0.97 -21.91
C VAL A 234 7.81 1.11 -21.87
N ASP A 235 8.47 1.16 -23.04
CA ASP A 235 9.93 1.27 -23.18
C ASP A 235 10.47 2.71 -23.04
N LYS A 236 9.61 3.73 -22.80
CA LYS A 236 10.06 5.12 -22.55
C LYS A 236 10.16 5.54 -21.08
N LEU A 237 9.91 4.63 -20.14
CA LEU A 237 10.20 4.86 -18.72
C LEU A 237 11.70 4.69 -18.44
N LYS A 238 12.51 5.62 -18.96
CA LYS A 238 13.89 5.78 -18.47
C LYS A 238 13.80 6.29 -17.03
N ALA A 239 14.12 5.41 -16.09
CA ALA A 239 14.17 5.72 -14.67
C ALA A 239 15.01 6.98 -14.43
N PRO A 240 14.61 7.90 -13.53
CA PRO A 240 15.47 8.98 -13.10
C PRO A 240 16.71 8.37 -12.43
N GLU A 241 17.88 8.67 -12.98
CA GLU A 241 19.17 8.32 -12.38
C GLU A 241 19.22 8.92 -10.97
N LEU A 242 19.31 8.04 -9.97
CA LEU A 242 19.58 8.42 -8.60
C LEU A 242 20.94 9.12 -8.54
N PRO A 243 21.08 10.27 -7.84
CA PRO A 243 22.35 10.93 -7.69
C PRO A 243 23.34 10.01 -6.96
N GLU A 244 24.52 9.81 -7.56
CA GLU A 244 25.62 9.04 -7.00
C GLU A 244 25.99 9.57 -5.62
N ALA A 245 25.79 8.73 -4.61
CA ALA A 245 26.27 8.98 -3.26
C ALA A 245 27.79 9.11 -3.29
N SER A 246 28.25 10.29 -2.90
CA SER A 246 29.65 10.66 -2.74
C SER A 246 30.32 9.67 -1.78
N ARG A 247 31.31 8.91 -2.28
CA ARG A 247 32.20 8.09 -1.46
C ARG A 247 33.00 9.01 -0.52
N PRO A 248 33.00 8.78 0.81
CA PRO A 248 33.99 9.40 1.66
C PRO A 248 35.35 8.73 1.42
N SER A 249 36.36 9.53 1.11
CA SER A 249 37.76 9.14 1.18
C SER A 249 38.19 9.14 2.66
N ASN A 250 38.51 7.97 3.21
CA ASN A 250 39.49 7.76 4.28
C ASN A 250 39.75 6.26 4.44
#